data_AF-A0A4Y9LUT9-F1
#
_entry.id   AF-A0A4Y9LUT9-F1
#
_cell.length_a   1.000
_cell.length_b   1.000
_cell.length_c   1.000
_cell.angle_alpha   90.00
_cell.angle_beta   90.00
_cell.angle_gamma   90.00
#
_symmetry.space_group_name_H-M   'P 1'
#
loop_
_entity.id
_entity.type
_entity.pdbx_description
1 polymer ?
#
loop_
_entity_poly.entity_id
_entity_poly.type
_entity_poly.pdbx_seq_one_letter_code
_entity_poly.pdbx_strand_id
1 'polypeptide(L)'
;MADSKAKRGGADRALIALTEKYEVAYWSKKFKVTPAKLKYAVKKVGHSAKKVEAYIKLQKHRASDKSRIALGEAYEVRYWSKKFKITAARLKAAVAAAGHSSRKVEAYLAAQKAAKKARKAKKTVKRKKAA
;
A
#
# COMPACT_ATOMS: atom_id res chain seq x y z
N MET A 1 -26.69 38.95 -16.53
CA MET A 1 -25.30 39.43 -16.71
C MET A 1 -24.41 38.22 -16.93
N ALA A 2 -23.69 38.20 -18.06
CA ALA A 2 -22.77 37.13 -18.42
C ALA A 2 -21.39 37.45 -17.85
N ASP A 3 -21.11 36.99 -16.64
CA ASP A 3 -19.83 37.27 -15.99
C ASP A 3 -18.69 36.47 -16.64
N SER A 4 -17.85 37.23 -17.34
CA SER A 4 -16.58 36.86 -17.95
C SER A 4 -15.80 35.78 -17.20
N LYS A 5 -15.81 34.55 -17.72
CA LYS A 5 -15.09 33.37 -17.15
C LYS A 5 -13.57 33.39 -17.38
N ALA A 6 -13.01 34.49 -17.90
CA ALA A 6 -11.62 34.56 -18.36
C ALA A 6 -10.58 35.00 -17.30
N LYS A 7 -10.98 35.29 -16.06
CA LYS A 7 -10.06 35.66 -14.95
C LYS A 7 -9.82 34.56 -13.91
N ARG A 8 -10.12 33.29 -14.20
CA ARG A 8 -9.77 32.17 -13.28
C ARG A 8 -8.31 31.73 -13.48
N GLY A 9 -7.40 32.70 -13.44
CA GLY A 9 -5.97 32.48 -13.51
C GLY A 9 -5.45 31.94 -12.17
N GLY A 10 -4.92 30.72 -12.20
CA GLY A 10 -3.78 30.26 -11.39
C GLY A 10 -3.91 30.11 -9.86
N ALA A 11 -4.49 31.06 -9.12
CA ALA A 11 -4.12 31.27 -7.72
C ALA A 11 -5.00 30.55 -6.68
N ASP A 12 -6.32 30.43 -6.85
CA ASP A 12 -7.22 30.02 -5.75
C ASP A 12 -7.84 28.63 -5.86
N ARG A 13 -7.11 27.64 -6.38
CA ARG A 13 -7.52 26.21 -6.28
C ARG A 13 -7.06 25.57 -4.97
N ALA A 14 -7.09 26.32 -3.87
CA ALA A 14 -6.62 25.87 -2.56
C ALA A 14 -7.61 24.92 -1.87
N LEU A 15 -8.90 25.01 -2.19
CA LEU A 15 -9.98 24.25 -1.59
C LEU A 15 -10.77 23.42 -2.62
N ILE A 16 -11.44 22.38 -2.13
CA ILE A 16 -12.31 21.48 -2.88
C ILE A 16 -13.71 21.60 -2.29
N ALA A 17 -14.64 22.23 -3.00
CA ALA A 17 -16.05 22.19 -2.64
C ALA A 17 -16.67 20.87 -3.11
N LEU A 18 -17.42 20.22 -2.21
CA LEU A 18 -18.18 19.00 -2.52
C LEU A 18 -19.65 19.28 -2.86
N THR A 19 -20.06 20.54 -2.77
CA THR A 19 -21.42 21.02 -3.01
C THR A 19 -21.77 20.97 -4.51
N GLU A 20 -20.80 21.25 -5.37
CA GLU A 20 -21.03 21.36 -6.80
C GLU A 20 -20.52 20.12 -7.55
N LYS A 21 -21.40 19.50 -8.35
CA LYS A 21 -21.10 18.28 -9.10
C LYS A 21 -19.92 18.46 -10.07
N TYR A 22 -19.82 19.63 -10.71
CA TYR A 22 -18.75 19.90 -11.67
C TYR A 22 -17.39 20.05 -10.98
N GLU A 23 -17.34 20.52 -9.75
CA GLU A 23 -16.11 20.66 -8.98
C GLU A 23 -15.60 19.29 -8.52
N VAL A 24 -16.49 18.43 -8.04
CA VAL A 24 -16.17 17.02 -7.73
C VAL A 24 -15.65 16.30 -8.97
N ALA A 25 -16.28 16.50 -10.13
CA ALA A 25 -15.84 15.90 -11.39
C ALA A 25 -14.46 16.43 -11.83
N TYR A 26 -14.25 17.74 -11.76
CA TYR A 26 -12.97 18.39 -12.08
C TYR A 26 -11.82 17.86 -11.23
N TRP A 27 -11.98 17.82 -9.90
CA TRP A 27 -10.96 17.33 -8.98
C TRP A 27 -10.74 15.83 -9.07
N SER A 28 -11.80 15.05 -9.30
CA SER A 28 -11.70 13.60 -9.53
C SER A 28 -10.86 13.30 -10.77
N LYS A 29 -11.07 14.06 -11.85
CA LYS A 29 -10.26 13.97 -13.08
C LYS A 29 -8.81 14.40 -12.80
N LYS A 30 -8.60 15.51 -12.09
CA LYS A 30 -7.27 16.03 -11.76
C LYS A 30 -6.44 15.04 -10.93
N PHE A 31 -7.02 14.41 -9.91
CA PHE A 31 -6.32 13.44 -9.06
C PHE A 31 -6.36 11.99 -9.58
N LYS A 32 -7.06 11.75 -10.70
CA LYS A 32 -7.29 10.43 -11.28
C LYS A 32 -7.86 9.46 -10.23
N VAL A 33 -8.95 9.87 -9.57
CA VAL A 33 -9.67 9.07 -8.57
C VAL A 33 -11.17 9.12 -8.83
N THR A 34 -11.93 8.20 -8.23
CA THR A 34 -13.39 8.25 -8.32
C THR A 34 -13.96 9.36 -7.43
N PRO A 35 -15.15 9.92 -7.75
CA PRO A 35 -15.84 10.90 -6.90
C PRO A 35 -16.02 10.45 -5.45
N ALA A 36 -16.29 9.15 -5.25
CA ALA A 36 -16.38 8.57 -3.91
C ALA A 36 -15.06 8.64 -3.14
N LYS A 37 -13.93 8.31 -3.79
CA LYS A 37 -12.59 8.41 -3.18
C LYS A 37 -12.20 9.86 -2.86
N LEU A 38 -12.57 10.80 -3.73
CA LEU A 38 -12.36 12.23 -3.48
C LEU A 38 -13.14 12.70 -2.24
N LYS A 39 -14.45 12.40 -2.16
CA LYS A 39 -15.29 12.74 -1.02
C LYS A 39 -14.75 12.14 0.29
N TYR A 40 -14.29 10.89 0.24
CA TYR A 40 -13.68 10.24 1.38
C TYR A 40 -12.38 10.93 1.82
N ALA A 41 -11.50 11.27 0.88
CA ALA A 41 -10.25 11.97 1.19
C ALA A 41 -10.51 13.35 1.81
N VAL A 42 -11.44 14.12 1.24
CA VAL A 42 -11.88 15.42 1.79
C VAL A 42 -12.44 15.27 3.20
N LYS A 43 -13.29 14.26 3.45
CA LYS A 43 -13.81 13.96 4.80
C LYS A 43 -12.70 13.64 5.81
N LYS A 44 -11.57 13.10 5.37
CA LYS A 44 -10.45 12.70 6.25
C LYS A 44 -9.45 13.81 6.55
N VAL A 45 -9.16 14.68 5.57
CA VAL A 45 -8.08 15.67 5.68
C VAL A 45 -8.55 17.12 5.50
N GLY A 46 -9.85 17.32 5.32
CA GLY A 46 -10.50 18.60 5.07
C GLY A 46 -10.51 19.00 3.59
N HIS A 47 -11.05 20.18 3.32
CA HIS A 47 -11.26 20.70 1.96
C HIS A 47 -9.99 21.17 1.25
N SER A 48 -8.82 21.19 1.92
CA SER A 48 -7.59 21.64 1.30
C SER A 48 -7.14 20.69 0.18
N ALA A 49 -7.05 21.22 -1.04
CA ALA A 49 -6.62 20.47 -2.22
C ALA A 49 -5.23 19.85 -2.03
N LYS A 50 -4.29 20.60 -1.43
CA LYS A 50 -2.93 20.12 -1.12
C LYS A 50 -2.94 18.94 -0.15
N LYS A 51 -3.74 19.01 0.92
CA LYS A 51 -3.85 17.92 1.91
C LYS A 51 -4.51 16.69 1.29
N VAL A 52 -5.55 16.89 0.49
CA VAL A 52 -6.26 15.81 -0.20
C VAL A 52 -5.36 15.11 -1.22
N GLU A 53 -4.59 15.87 -1.99
CA GLU A 53 -3.60 15.32 -2.92
C GLU A 53 -2.54 14.49 -2.18
N ALA A 54 -1.96 15.04 -1.11
CA ALA A 54 -0.98 14.33 -0.29
C ALA A 54 -1.56 13.03 0.29
N TYR A 55 -2.81 13.08 0.77
CA TYR A 55 -3.51 11.89 1.27
C TYR A 55 -3.73 10.85 0.17
N ILE A 56 -4.22 11.26 -1.01
CA ILE A 56 -4.45 10.36 -2.14
C ILE A 56 -3.14 9.72 -2.60
N LYS A 57 -2.05 10.49 -2.69
CA LYS A 57 -0.70 9.97 -2.99
C LYS A 57 -0.26 8.97 -1.94
N LEU A 58 -0.35 9.32 -0.65
CA LEU A 58 0.00 8.42 0.45
C LEU A 58 -0.81 7.13 0.42
N GLN A 59 -2.10 7.18 0.10
CA GLN A 59 -2.92 5.97 -0.03
C GLN A 59 -2.51 5.11 -1.24
N LYS A 60 -2.16 5.73 -2.37
CA LYS A 60 -1.63 5.03 -3.55
C LYS A 60 -0.30 4.34 -3.23
N HIS A 61 0.61 5.03 -2.54
CA HIS A 61 1.86 4.44 -2.05
C HIS A 61 1.57 3.31 -1.08
N ARG A 62 0.81 3.53 0.00
CA ARG A 62 0.44 2.46 0.95
C ARG A 62 -0.21 1.24 0.29
N ALA A 63 -0.99 1.40 -0.76
CA ALA A 63 -1.57 0.26 -1.49
C ALA A 63 -0.49 -0.52 -2.26
N SER A 64 0.40 0.20 -2.96
CA SER A 64 1.58 -0.36 -3.62
C SER A 64 2.52 -1.02 -2.61
N ASP A 65 2.90 -0.33 -1.54
CA ASP A 65 3.80 -0.75 -0.46
C ASP A 65 3.21 -1.91 0.36
N LYS A 66 1.89 -2.11 0.35
CA LYS A 66 1.25 -3.31 0.93
C LYS A 66 1.30 -4.51 0.00
N SER A 67 1.38 -4.28 -1.32
CA SER A 67 1.34 -5.32 -2.34
C SER A 67 2.73 -5.80 -2.78
N ARG A 68 3.73 -4.93 -2.65
CA ARG A 68 5.11 -5.18 -3.05
C ARG A 68 6.09 -4.91 -1.92
N ILE A 69 7.22 -5.60 -1.95
CA ILE A 69 8.34 -5.46 -1.02
C ILE A 69 9.51 -4.93 -1.84
N ALA A 70 9.81 -3.63 -1.74
CA ALA A 70 10.98 -3.04 -2.36
C ALA A 70 12.20 -3.22 -1.43
N LEU A 71 13.23 -3.91 -1.91
CA LEU A 71 14.46 -4.13 -1.13
C LEU A 71 15.43 -2.94 -1.20
N GLY A 72 15.19 -1.98 -2.08
CA GLY A 72 16.04 -0.78 -2.26
C GLY A 72 15.89 0.25 -1.15
N GLU A 73 14.78 0.22 -0.41
CA GLU A 73 14.50 1.20 0.64
C GLU A 73 14.65 0.54 2.03
N ALA A 74 15.57 1.05 2.85
CA ALA A 74 15.88 0.45 4.15
C ALA A 74 14.67 0.42 5.11
N TYR A 75 13.77 1.40 5.03
CA TYR A 75 12.56 1.42 5.85
C TYR A 75 11.57 0.32 5.45
N GLU A 76 11.47 -0.02 4.16
CA GLU A 76 10.60 -1.08 3.66
C GLU A 76 11.07 -2.45 4.17
N VAL A 77 12.38 -2.71 4.06
CA VAL A 77 12.99 -3.93 4.61
C VAL A 77 12.68 -4.05 6.11
N ARG A 78 12.85 -2.97 6.88
CA ARG A 78 12.55 -2.94 8.31
C ARG A 78 11.07 -3.19 8.60
N TYR A 79 10.17 -2.52 7.89
CA TYR A 79 8.73 -2.67 8.04
C TYR A 79 8.29 -4.11 7.75
N TRP A 80 8.72 -4.67 6.63
CA TRP A 80 8.36 -6.02 6.21
C TRP A 80 8.98 -7.10 7.09
N SER A 81 10.24 -6.93 7.52
CA SER A 81 10.86 -7.80 8.53
C SER A 81 10.07 -7.82 9.84
N LYS A 82 9.62 -6.65 10.32
CA LYS A 82 8.78 -6.55 11.52
C LYS A 82 7.42 -7.21 11.30
N LYS A 83 6.78 -6.99 10.15
CA LYS A 83 5.47 -7.56 9.81
C LYS A 83 5.49 -9.08 9.72
N PHE A 84 6.48 -9.65 9.04
CA PHE A 84 6.63 -11.10 8.90
C PHE A 84 7.34 -11.76 10.10
N LYS A 85 7.85 -10.96 11.05
CA LYS A 85 8.66 -11.42 12.20
C LYS A 85 9.86 -12.27 11.75
N ILE A 86 10.59 -11.78 10.75
CA ILE A 86 11.79 -12.42 10.18
C ILE A 86 12.94 -11.42 10.08
N THR A 87 14.17 -11.93 9.99
CA THR A 87 15.37 -11.10 9.75
C THR A 87 15.37 -10.50 8.34
N ALA A 88 16.10 -9.41 8.14
CA ALA A 88 16.26 -8.78 6.83
C ALA A 88 16.88 -9.74 5.79
N ALA A 89 17.86 -10.55 6.21
CA ALA A 89 18.45 -11.58 5.34
C ALA A 89 17.40 -12.60 4.87
N ARG A 90 16.54 -13.05 5.79
CA ARG A 90 15.47 -14.01 5.45
C ARG A 90 14.37 -13.38 4.59
N LEU A 91 14.08 -12.10 4.77
CA LEU A 91 13.18 -11.35 3.90
C LEU A 91 13.74 -11.27 2.47
N LYS A 92 15.02 -10.90 2.31
CA LYS A 92 15.70 -10.84 1.01
C LYS A 92 15.68 -12.20 0.30
N ALA A 93 15.98 -13.28 1.01
CA ALA A 93 15.92 -14.63 0.46
C ALA A 93 14.49 -15.04 0.03
N ALA A 94 13.48 -14.69 0.83
CA ALA A 94 12.09 -14.97 0.50
C ALA A 94 11.60 -14.18 -0.72
N VAL A 95 12.00 -12.90 -0.83
CA VAL A 95 11.72 -12.07 -2.02
C VAL A 95 12.44 -12.60 -3.25
N ALA A 96 13.69 -13.05 -3.12
CA ALA A 96 14.44 -13.66 -4.22
C ALA A 96 13.76 -14.95 -4.73
N ALA A 97 13.16 -15.74 -3.84
CA ALA A 97 12.48 -16.98 -4.20
C ALA A 97 11.04 -16.79 -4.72
N ALA A 98 10.26 -15.89 -4.10
CA ALA A 98 8.83 -15.72 -4.36
C ALA A 98 8.48 -14.48 -5.22
N GLY A 99 9.48 -13.63 -5.49
CA GLY A 99 9.34 -12.33 -6.12
C GLY A 99 8.94 -11.22 -5.15
N HIS A 100 8.83 -10.00 -5.67
CA HIS A 100 8.55 -8.80 -4.87
C HIS A 100 7.11 -8.71 -4.34
N SER A 101 6.23 -9.69 -4.60
CA SER A 101 4.85 -9.65 -4.11
C SER A 101 4.78 -10.06 -2.64
N SER A 102 4.20 -9.20 -1.80
CA SER A 102 4.04 -9.48 -0.37
C SER A 102 3.24 -10.76 -0.10
N ARG A 103 2.17 -10.98 -0.87
CA ARG A 103 1.32 -12.17 -0.78
C ARG A 103 2.08 -13.45 -1.14
N LYS A 104 2.92 -13.41 -2.19
CA LYS A 104 3.73 -14.58 -2.58
C LYS A 104 4.79 -14.88 -1.53
N VAL A 105 5.45 -13.86 -1.00
CA VAL A 105 6.42 -14.00 0.09
C VAL A 105 5.78 -14.57 1.34
N GLU A 106 4.59 -14.12 1.71
CA GLU A 106 3.82 -14.69 2.83
C GLU A 106 3.51 -16.18 2.61
N ALA A 107 3.01 -16.55 1.44
CA ALA A 107 2.73 -17.93 1.08
C ALA A 107 3.99 -18.81 1.11
N TYR A 108 5.10 -18.30 0.59
CA TYR A 108 6.41 -18.98 0.61
C TYR A 108 6.90 -19.22 2.04
N LEU A 109 6.81 -18.21 2.91
CA LEU A 109 7.20 -18.33 4.33
C LEU A 109 6.31 -19.33 5.08
N ALA A 110 5.01 -19.36 4.80
CA ALA A 110 4.08 -20.33 5.36
C ALA A 110 4.41 -21.76 4.92
N ALA A 111 4.66 -21.98 3.63
CA ALA A 111 5.07 -23.27 3.08
C ALA A 111 6.38 -23.76 3.70
N GLN A 112 7.37 -22.88 3.84
CA GLN A 112 8.65 -23.20 4.50
C GLN A 112 8.46 -23.61 5.97
N LYS A 113 7.56 -22.94 6.69
CA LYS A 113 7.22 -23.30 8.09
C LYS A 113 6.55 -24.68 8.17
N ALA A 114 5.62 -24.98 7.27
CA ALA A 114 4.95 -26.27 7.20
C ALA A 114 5.94 -27.40 6.87
N ALA A 115 6.80 -27.21 5.88
CA ALA A 115 7.85 -28.18 5.51
C ALA A 115 8.80 -28.46 6.69
N LYS A 116 9.21 -27.43 7.43
CA LYS A 116 10.04 -27.59 8.64
C LYS A 116 9.32 -28.42 9.72
N LYS A 117 8.02 -28.18 9.96
CA LYS A 117 7.22 -28.95 10.93
C LYS A 117 7.10 -30.42 10.50
N ALA A 118 6.81 -30.69 9.24
CA ALA A 118 6.70 -32.04 8.69
C ALA A 118 8.04 -32.81 8.80
N ARG A 119 9.16 -32.17 8.45
CA ARG A 119 10.51 -32.77 8.59
C ARG A 119 10.85 -33.08 10.05
N LYS A 120 10.50 -32.19 10.99
CA LYS A 120 10.69 -32.44 12.43
C LYS A 120 9.87 -33.65 12.88
N ALA A 121 8.59 -33.72 12.52
CA ALA A 121 7.72 -34.84 12.87
C ALA A 121 8.27 -36.19 12.35
N LYS A 122 8.68 -36.25 11.07
CA LYS A 122 9.29 -37.45 10.48
C LYS A 122 10.56 -37.89 11.22
N LYS A 123 11.41 -36.94 11.63
CA LYS A 123 12.63 -37.25 12.40
C LYS A 123 12.31 -37.82 13.78
N THR A 124 11.29 -37.30 14.46
CA THR A 124 10.88 -37.81 15.78
C THR A 124 10.30 -39.23 15.68
N VAL A 125 9.46 -39.50 14.67
CA VAL A 125 8.90 -40.84 14.42
C VAL A 125 10.02 -41.84 14.10
N LYS A 126 10.97 -41.48 13.24
CA LYS A 126 12.13 -42.35 12.92
C LYS A 126 12.97 -42.68 14.15
N ARG A 127 13.17 -41.71 15.05
CA ARG A 127 13.91 -41.93 16.31
C ARG A 127 13.17 -42.85 17.28
N LYS A 128 11.84 -42.73 17.40
CA LYS A 128 11.02 -43.60 18.24
C LYS A 128 10.92 -45.04 17.73
N LYS A 129 11.07 -45.26 16.42
CA LYS A 129 11.06 -46.60 15.81
C LYS A 129 12.43 -47.31 15.88
N ALA A 130 13.49 -46.57 16.22
CA ALA A 130 14.87 -47.06 16.30
C ALA A 130 15.39 -47.18 17.73
N ALA A 131 14.52 -46.96 18.72
CA ALA A 131 14.73 -47.19 20.15
C ALA A 131 13.75 -48.28 20.58
#